data_AF-A0A2N4SKV2-F1
#
_entry.id   AF-A0A2N4SKV2-F1
#
_cell.length_a   1.000
_cell.length_b   1.000
_cell.length_c   1.000
_cell.angle_alpha   90.00
_cell.angle_beta   90.00
_cell.angle_gamma   90.00
#
_symmetry.space_group_name_H-M   'P 1'
#
loop_
_entity.id
_entity.type
_entity.pdbx_description
1 polymer ?
#
loop_
_entity_poly.entity_id
_entity_poly.type
_entity_poly.pdbx_seq_one_letter_code
_entity_poly.pdbx_strand_id
1 'polypeptide(L)'
;MTRRLDVAKLDTIAFPNSPDDPAWLGAAVDSIELLKTTAAGDEILIYAVGSALLIKGVLAPIAQVTPADQEDLMHSFIQSDDTWCIQKSYGGGEGHRVYIEPPLHSPGCKSLAGGEMLVFRRSFYGMDEVRPELELSQKLVHCLALHWLADRSAFCRLDARGDVEEVIRVVTRHRDDDRKKIEAVTILAKDLATYMALSDMALMYRFDFTRFIPARFSEWSEGARDNFSSPDLFYHTGKGPLASFANGCMIVRPQITKEDLIEEWKEEFNPKKKEYAVFKILDRKNNKEVETSCAPDCISSYFEKNDLPWHISPAFFRPDVLHRFKADPQKYSLDDRTISCRNAWFLKTYDINEAGQVHTYIGYLADLPIEEQRYWQTFNEWPKGPISKRAHENDILGEFSSEYEPLDEIKRKIAFLNERKPAWWSFRSDKLVAAVLYPVADSTKEWGDEILAFDQLLVEGFLQKPLRAAAKLEGASIDDKWGSLKILQELAATKIGADEAAALAEPLRRLHALRTILRGHSSTTDSKKAEQDARREFGTLREQFKDLAAGCDRALVTLLPMLGIPETFA
;
A
#
# COMPACT_ATOMS: atom_id res chain seq x y z
N MET A 1 -19.03 -3.41 6.05
CA MET A 1 -18.38 -4.33 5.10
C MET A 1 -19.12 -4.20 3.78
N THR A 2 -18.46 -3.66 2.75
CA THR A 2 -18.97 -3.52 1.39
C THR A 2 -19.42 -4.88 0.85
N ARG A 3 -20.67 -5.00 0.41
CA ARG A 3 -21.16 -6.26 -0.18
C ARG A 3 -20.63 -6.39 -1.62
N ARG A 4 -19.54 -7.15 -1.78
CA ARG A 4 -18.92 -7.40 -3.09
C ARG A 4 -19.82 -8.23 -4.00
N LEU A 5 -19.72 -7.99 -5.31
CA LEU A 5 -20.37 -8.77 -6.35
C LEU A 5 -19.86 -10.21 -6.30
N ASP A 6 -20.81 -11.14 -6.14
CA ASP A 6 -20.52 -12.56 -6.28
C ASP A 6 -20.38 -12.93 -7.76
N VAL A 7 -19.14 -13.20 -8.15
CA VAL A 7 -18.77 -13.59 -9.51
C VAL A 7 -19.48 -14.87 -9.96
N ALA A 8 -19.86 -15.77 -9.04
CA ALA A 8 -20.58 -16.99 -9.38
C ALA A 8 -21.94 -16.70 -10.05
N LYS A 9 -22.54 -15.52 -9.78
CA LYS A 9 -23.77 -15.09 -10.47
C LYS A 9 -23.55 -14.85 -11.96
N LEU A 10 -22.38 -14.32 -12.35
CA LEU A 10 -22.04 -14.10 -13.76
C LEU A 10 -21.93 -15.44 -14.51
N ASP A 11 -21.38 -16.47 -13.88
CA ASP A 11 -21.28 -17.81 -14.45
C ASP A 11 -22.66 -18.39 -14.80
N THR A 12 -23.64 -18.26 -13.90
CA THR A 12 -25.01 -18.75 -14.13
C THR A 12 -25.74 -18.02 -15.25
N ILE A 13 -25.36 -16.78 -15.53
CA ILE A 13 -25.94 -15.98 -16.63
C ILE A 13 -25.26 -16.32 -17.95
N ALA A 14 -23.93 -16.43 -17.95
CA ALA A 14 -23.14 -16.65 -19.16
C ALA A 14 -23.19 -18.09 -19.66
N PHE A 15 -23.41 -19.07 -18.77
CA PHE A 15 -23.38 -20.49 -19.12
C PHE A 15 -24.57 -21.27 -18.52
N PRO A 16 -25.11 -22.25 -19.25
CA PRO A 16 -26.11 -23.15 -18.69
C PRO A 16 -25.46 -24.17 -17.75
N ASN A 17 -26.27 -24.72 -16.84
CA ASN A 17 -25.87 -25.81 -15.94
C ASN A 17 -25.73 -27.15 -16.67
N SER A 18 -26.56 -27.38 -17.70
CA SER A 18 -26.50 -28.53 -18.60
C SER A 18 -26.61 -28.08 -20.06
N PRO A 19 -26.00 -28.81 -21.02
CA PRO A 19 -26.27 -28.60 -22.44
C PRO A 19 -27.79 -28.62 -22.69
N ASP A 20 -28.30 -27.66 -23.45
CA ASP A 20 -29.71 -27.53 -23.84
C ASP A 20 -30.72 -27.29 -22.69
N ASP A 21 -30.30 -26.70 -21.55
CA ASP A 21 -31.22 -26.32 -20.46
C ASP A 21 -32.33 -25.34 -20.93
N PRO A 22 -33.60 -25.79 -21.03
CA PRO A 22 -34.69 -24.97 -21.57
C PRO A 22 -35.08 -23.83 -20.62
N ALA A 23 -34.88 -23.99 -19.31
CA ALA A 23 -35.16 -22.94 -18.34
C ALA A 23 -34.16 -21.80 -18.51
N TRP A 24 -32.87 -22.12 -18.63
CA TRP A 24 -31.83 -21.13 -18.92
C TRP A 24 -32.04 -20.47 -20.29
N LEU A 25 -32.30 -21.24 -21.34
CA LEU A 25 -32.52 -20.72 -22.70
C LEU A 25 -33.71 -19.77 -22.80
N GLY A 26 -34.75 -19.96 -21.99
CA GLY A 26 -35.97 -19.16 -22.01
C GLY A 26 -35.98 -17.94 -21.08
N ALA A 27 -34.89 -17.69 -20.35
CA ALA A 27 -34.82 -16.75 -19.22
C ALA A 27 -33.76 -15.65 -19.39
N ALA A 28 -33.44 -15.23 -20.63
CA ALA A 28 -32.44 -14.17 -20.85
C ALA A 28 -32.81 -12.85 -20.14
N VAL A 29 -34.10 -12.50 -20.10
CA VAL A 29 -34.63 -11.28 -19.44
C VAL A 29 -34.33 -11.22 -17.94
N ASP A 30 -34.23 -12.37 -17.27
CA ASP A 30 -33.94 -12.44 -15.83
C ASP A 30 -32.54 -11.89 -15.51
N SER A 31 -31.63 -11.85 -16.51
CA SER A 31 -30.29 -11.28 -16.36
C SER A 31 -30.31 -9.79 -16.06
N ILE A 32 -31.41 -9.07 -16.36
CA ILE A 32 -31.55 -7.65 -16.06
C ILE A 32 -31.57 -7.41 -14.53
N GLU A 33 -32.03 -8.37 -13.73
CA GLU A 33 -32.00 -8.25 -12.27
C GLU A 33 -30.57 -8.14 -11.71
N LEU A 34 -29.57 -8.71 -12.41
CA LEU A 34 -28.17 -8.48 -12.08
C LEU A 34 -27.83 -6.99 -12.18
N LEU A 35 -28.15 -6.34 -13.29
CA LEU A 35 -27.86 -4.92 -13.53
C LEU A 35 -28.55 -4.02 -12.50
N LYS A 36 -29.82 -4.31 -12.17
CA LYS A 36 -30.57 -3.58 -11.13
C LYS A 36 -29.91 -3.75 -9.76
N THR A 37 -29.54 -4.99 -9.41
CA THR A 37 -28.93 -5.30 -8.12
C THR A 37 -27.55 -4.64 -7.98
N THR A 38 -26.72 -4.65 -9.03
CA THR A 38 -25.40 -4.02 -9.00
C THR A 38 -25.49 -2.50 -9.00
N ALA A 39 -26.43 -1.92 -9.74
CA ALA A 39 -26.66 -0.47 -9.75
C ALA A 39 -27.13 0.08 -8.39
N ALA A 40 -27.82 -0.73 -7.59
CA ALA A 40 -28.28 -0.37 -6.24
C ALA A 40 -27.34 -0.84 -5.12
N GLY A 41 -26.25 -1.53 -5.44
CA GLY A 41 -25.31 -2.07 -4.47
C GLY A 41 -24.12 -1.15 -4.18
N ASP A 42 -23.24 -1.59 -3.27
CA ASP A 42 -21.99 -0.87 -2.96
C ASP A 42 -20.92 -1.03 -4.05
N GLU A 43 -21.11 -1.97 -4.98
CA GLU A 43 -20.18 -2.29 -6.07
C GLU A 43 -20.95 -2.44 -7.39
N ILE A 44 -20.59 -1.60 -8.36
CA ILE A 44 -21.25 -1.42 -9.64
C ILE A 44 -20.48 -2.17 -10.73
N LEU A 45 -21.19 -2.93 -11.56
CA LEU A 45 -20.62 -3.69 -12.68
C LEU A 45 -20.55 -2.82 -13.94
N ILE A 46 -19.38 -2.25 -14.25
CA ILE A 46 -19.21 -1.32 -15.37
C ILE A 46 -18.90 -2.00 -16.71
N TYR A 47 -18.47 -3.26 -16.69
CA TYR A 47 -18.21 -4.03 -17.90
C TYR A 47 -18.35 -5.52 -17.61
N ALA A 48 -18.95 -6.28 -18.52
CA ALA A 48 -18.92 -7.73 -18.50
C ALA A 48 -19.04 -8.32 -19.90
N VAL A 49 -18.25 -9.35 -20.20
CA VAL A 49 -18.34 -10.14 -21.43
C VAL A 49 -18.24 -11.61 -21.10
N GLY A 50 -19.13 -12.40 -21.71
CA GLY A 50 -19.15 -13.86 -21.70
C GLY A 50 -20.01 -14.39 -22.85
N SER A 51 -20.15 -15.72 -22.96
CA SER A 51 -20.81 -16.33 -24.13
C SER A 51 -22.27 -15.93 -24.36
N ALA A 52 -22.99 -15.57 -23.30
CA ALA A 52 -24.39 -15.10 -23.36
C ALA A 52 -24.61 -13.77 -22.61
N LEU A 53 -23.52 -13.02 -22.42
CA LEU A 53 -23.46 -11.86 -21.53
C LEU A 53 -22.63 -10.75 -22.19
N LEU A 54 -23.24 -9.59 -22.42
CA LEU A 54 -22.55 -8.37 -22.81
C LEU A 54 -23.11 -7.21 -22.00
N ILE A 55 -22.25 -6.54 -21.26
CA ILE A 55 -22.53 -5.28 -20.55
C ILE A 55 -21.38 -4.34 -20.85
N LYS A 56 -21.69 -3.18 -21.42
CA LYS A 56 -20.74 -2.09 -21.68
C LYS A 56 -21.25 -0.83 -21.01
N GLY A 57 -20.57 -0.41 -19.95
CA GLY A 57 -20.80 0.86 -19.27
C GLY A 57 -19.92 1.95 -19.86
N VAL A 58 -20.54 3.08 -20.21
CA VAL A 58 -19.88 4.32 -20.61
C VAL A 58 -20.49 5.47 -19.85
N LEU A 59 -19.78 6.59 -19.76
CA LEU A 59 -20.32 7.81 -19.18
C LEU A 59 -20.95 8.68 -20.26
N ALA A 60 -22.16 9.17 -20.00
CA ALA A 60 -22.89 10.08 -20.86
C ALA A 60 -23.10 11.42 -20.12
N PRO A 61 -22.99 12.58 -20.80
CA PRO A 61 -23.27 13.86 -20.16
C PRO A 61 -24.70 13.89 -19.61
N ILE A 62 -24.88 14.27 -18.34
CA ILE A 62 -26.21 14.28 -17.69
C ILE A 62 -27.21 15.09 -18.51
N ALA A 63 -26.77 16.22 -19.07
CA ALA A 63 -27.61 17.10 -19.90
C ALA A 63 -28.15 16.41 -21.17
N GLN A 64 -27.50 15.36 -21.67
CA GLN A 64 -27.94 14.62 -22.86
C GLN A 64 -28.85 13.44 -22.53
N VAL A 65 -28.86 12.98 -21.28
CA VAL A 65 -29.66 11.84 -20.83
C VAL A 65 -30.72 12.24 -19.79
N THR A 66 -31.07 13.54 -19.71
CA THR A 66 -32.07 14.07 -18.78
C THR A 66 -33.04 15.03 -19.49
N PRO A 67 -34.22 14.55 -19.96
CA PRO A 67 -34.67 13.17 -19.97
C PRO A 67 -33.91 12.32 -21.01
N ALA A 68 -33.94 10.99 -20.88
CA ALA A 68 -33.29 10.09 -21.81
C ALA A 68 -34.02 10.04 -23.17
N ASP A 69 -33.30 10.27 -24.27
CA ASP A 69 -33.77 9.98 -25.64
C ASP A 69 -33.60 8.48 -25.89
N GLN A 70 -34.64 7.70 -25.56
CA GLN A 70 -34.57 6.24 -25.58
C GLN A 70 -34.37 5.69 -26.98
N GLU A 71 -35.01 6.30 -28.00
CA GLU A 71 -34.86 5.87 -29.40
C GLU A 71 -33.42 6.06 -29.87
N ASP A 72 -32.85 7.25 -29.63
CA ASP A 72 -31.45 7.54 -29.95
C ASP A 72 -30.47 6.61 -29.22
N LEU A 73 -30.65 6.39 -27.91
CA LEU A 73 -29.78 5.51 -27.13
C LEU A 73 -29.86 4.04 -27.54
N MET A 74 -30.98 3.57 -28.09
CA MET A 74 -31.08 2.20 -28.63
C MET A 74 -30.26 2.01 -29.91
N HIS A 75 -29.94 3.08 -30.63
CA HIS A 75 -29.01 3.07 -31.76
C HIS A 75 -27.53 3.10 -31.35
N SER A 76 -27.24 3.19 -30.04
CA SER A 76 -25.86 3.25 -29.57
C SER A 76 -25.03 2.02 -29.95
N PHE A 77 -23.83 2.29 -30.44
CA PHE A 77 -22.83 1.30 -30.80
C PHE A 77 -21.51 1.62 -30.10
N ILE A 78 -21.22 0.87 -29.04
CA ILE A 78 -20.05 1.08 -28.19
C ILE A 78 -19.02 0.00 -28.52
N GLN A 79 -17.87 0.40 -29.05
CA GLN A 79 -16.76 -0.50 -29.32
C GLN A 79 -15.69 -0.38 -28.22
N SER A 80 -15.16 -1.50 -27.73
CA SER A 80 -14.18 -1.47 -26.64
C SER A 80 -12.77 -1.06 -27.11
N ASP A 81 -12.50 -1.13 -28.41
CA ASP A 81 -11.27 -0.65 -29.03
C ASP A 81 -11.34 0.84 -29.43
N ASP A 82 -12.50 1.49 -29.26
CA ASP A 82 -12.65 2.92 -29.47
C ASP A 82 -11.87 3.70 -28.39
N THR A 83 -10.77 4.30 -28.81
CA THR A 83 -9.73 4.88 -27.94
C THR A 83 -9.31 6.24 -28.47
N TRP A 84 -8.60 7.00 -27.65
CA TRP A 84 -7.97 8.24 -28.10
C TRP A 84 -7.02 7.95 -29.28
N CYS A 85 -7.21 8.63 -30.40
CA CYS A 85 -6.36 8.46 -31.57
C CYS A 85 -5.99 9.80 -32.23
N ILE A 86 -4.90 9.79 -33.00
CA ILE A 86 -4.54 10.90 -33.88
C ILE A 86 -5.23 10.68 -35.21
N GLN A 87 -6.29 11.43 -35.46
CA GLN A 87 -7.11 11.29 -36.66
C GLN A 87 -6.61 12.22 -37.77
N LYS A 88 -6.68 11.72 -39.00
CA LYS A 88 -6.33 12.48 -40.21
C LYS A 88 -7.52 12.47 -41.15
N SER A 89 -8.00 13.65 -41.53
CA SER A 89 -9.08 13.79 -42.50
C SER A 89 -8.65 14.66 -43.69
N TYR A 90 -9.27 14.40 -44.85
CA TYR A 90 -9.11 15.20 -46.05
C TYR A 90 -10.46 15.35 -46.75
N GLY A 91 -10.82 16.57 -47.17
CA GLY A 91 -12.04 16.86 -47.91
C GLY A 91 -13.01 17.76 -47.13
N GLY A 92 -14.30 17.77 -47.51
CA GLY A 92 -15.35 18.54 -46.82
C GLY A 92 -15.22 20.07 -46.92
N GLY A 93 -14.44 20.60 -47.87
CA GLY A 93 -14.19 22.04 -48.00
C GLY A 93 -13.14 22.60 -47.02
N GLU A 94 -12.63 21.79 -46.10
CA GLU A 94 -11.66 22.21 -45.07
C GLU A 94 -10.24 21.68 -45.29
N GLY A 95 -10.01 20.89 -46.36
CA GLY A 95 -8.68 20.41 -46.74
C GLY A 95 -8.13 19.35 -45.77
N HIS A 96 -6.79 19.31 -45.63
CA HIS A 96 -6.11 18.36 -44.73
C HIS A 96 -6.21 18.83 -43.27
N ARG A 97 -6.69 17.95 -42.40
CA ARG A 97 -6.78 18.20 -40.95
C ARG A 97 -6.21 17.03 -40.18
N VAL A 98 -5.50 17.33 -39.09
CA VAL A 98 -4.99 16.36 -38.13
C VAL A 98 -5.40 16.82 -36.74
N TYR A 99 -6.07 15.96 -35.98
CA TYR A 99 -6.62 16.30 -34.67
C TYR A 99 -6.63 15.08 -33.74
N ILE A 100 -6.80 15.33 -32.45
CA ILE A 100 -7.01 14.26 -31.47
C ILE A 100 -8.50 13.94 -31.45
N GLU A 101 -8.85 12.69 -31.72
CA GLU A 101 -10.22 12.21 -31.67
C GLU A 101 -10.44 11.45 -30.36
N PRO A 102 -11.43 11.86 -29.55
CA PRO A 102 -11.78 11.14 -28.33
C PRO A 102 -12.51 9.82 -28.67
N PRO A 103 -12.52 8.86 -27.74
CA PRO A 103 -13.44 7.73 -27.84
C PRO A 103 -14.90 8.24 -27.84
N LEU A 104 -15.83 7.41 -28.32
CA LEU A 104 -17.25 7.75 -28.53
C LEU A 104 -17.44 8.94 -29.49
N HIS A 105 -16.54 9.12 -30.47
CA HIS A 105 -16.70 10.15 -31.50
C HIS A 105 -17.90 9.87 -32.42
N SER A 106 -18.19 8.60 -32.71
CA SER A 106 -19.31 8.18 -33.57
C SER A 106 -20.07 6.99 -32.97
N PRO A 107 -20.71 7.15 -31.80
CA PRO A 107 -21.28 6.04 -31.05
C PRO A 107 -22.67 5.63 -31.57
N GLY A 108 -23.02 5.99 -32.81
CA GLY A 108 -24.33 5.73 -33.42
C GLY A 108 -25.50 6.55 -32.87
N CYS A 109 -25.25 7.43 -31.90
CA CYS A 109 -26.28 8.22 -31.21
C CYS A 109 -25.72 9.59 -30.78
N LYS A 110 -26.59 10.61 -30.69
CA LYS A 110 -26.17 11.96 -30.23
C LYS A 110 -26.06 12.05 -28.71
N SER A 111 -26.76 11.16 -27.97
CA SER A 111 -26.86 11.19 -26.50
C SER A 111 -25.58 10.76 -25.78
N LEU A 112 -24.61 10.21 -26.50
CA LEU A 112 -23.28 9.86 -25.99
C LEU A 112 -22.18 10.83 -26.47
N ALA A 113 -22.54 11.90 -27.19
CA ALA A 113 -21.57 12.84 -27.73
C ALA A 113 -20.86 13.59 -26.59
N GLY A 114 -19.53 13.50 -26.52
CA GLY A 114 -18.77 14.06 -25.40
C GLY A 114 -18.84 13.23 -24.11
N GLY A 115 -19.32 11.98 -24.20
CA GLY A 115 -19.20 10.99 -23.15
C GLY A 115 -17.78 10.45 -22.96
N GLU A 116 -17.61 9.52 -22.03
CA GLU A 116 -16.32 8.90 -21.73
C GLU A 116 -16.40 7.37 -21.67
N MET A 117 -15.42 6.70 -22.27
CA MET A 117 -15.21 5.26 -22.10
C MET A 117 -14.54 4.98 -20.75
N LEU A 118 -15.01 3.94 -20.05
CA LEU A 118 -14.43 3.49 -18.78
C LEU A 118 -13.44 2.32 -18.96
N VAL A 119 -13.73 1.42 -19.89
CA VAL A 119 -13.00 0.18 -20.14
C VAL A 119 -12.65 0.08 -21.61
N PHE A 120 -11.38 -0.20 -21.91
CA PHE A 120 -10.85 -0.37 -23.26
C PHE A 120 -10.31 -1.77 -23.47
N ARG A 121 -10.28 -2.22 -24.72
CA ARG A 121 -9.69 -3.48 -25.15
C ARG A 121 -8.96 -3.26 -26.47
N ARG A 122 -7.66 -2.96 -26.39
CA ARG A 122 -6.84 -2.65 -27.55
C ARG A 122 -6.17 -3.90 -28.08
N SER A 123 -6.30 -4.14 -29.38
CA SER A 123 -5.56 -5.19 -30.06
C SER A 123 -4.22 -4.66 -30.56
N PHE A 124 -3.18 -5.48 -30.45
CA PHE A 124 -1.93 -5.22 -31.15
C PHE A 124 -2.09 -5.75 -32.58
N TYR A 125 -2.52 -4.88 -33.49
CA TYR A 125 -2.73 -5.25 -34.88
C TYR A 125 -1.46 -5.86 -35.50
N GLY A 126 -1.59 -7.07 -36.07
CA GLY A 126 -0.48 -7.83 -36.65
C GLY A 126 0.28 -8.73 -35.67
N MET A 127 -0.13 -8.79 -34.40
CA MET A 127 0.45 -9.64 -33.36
C MET A 127 -0.64 -10.45 -32.67
N ASP A 128 -1.21 -11.45 -33.37
CA ASP A 128 -2.34 -12.25 -32.88
C ASP A 128 -2.03 -13.05 -31.60
N GLU A 129 -0.76 -13.26 -31.29
CA GLU A 129 -0.30 -13.91 -30.05
C GLU A 129 -0.47 -13.01 -28.83
N VAL A 130 -0.51 -11.68 -29.01
CA VAL A 130 -0.71 -10.71 -27.94
C VAL A 130 -2.20 -10.56 -27.69
N ARG A 131 -2.68 -11.23 -26.64
CA ARG A 131 -4.08 -11.13 -26.23
C ARG A 131 -4.39 -9.68 -25.79
N PRO A 132 -5.48 -9.07 -26.30
CA PRO A 132 -5.91 -7.75 -25.87
C PRO A 132 -6.25 -7.76 -24.37
N GLU A 133 -5.49 -7.01 -23.59
CA GLU A 133 -5.76 -6.82 -22.16
C GLU A 133 -6.88 -5.79 -21.95
N LEU A 134 -7.54 -5.87 -20.79
CA LEU A 134 -8.48 -4.84 -20.37
C LEU A 134 -7.69 -3.65 -19.83
N GLU A 135 -7.88 -2.50 -20.45
CA GLU A 135 -7.35 -1.21 -19.99
C GLU A 135 -8.49 -0.40 -19.36
N LEU A 136 -8.15 0.45 -18.39
CA LEU A 136 -9.10 1.39 -17.80
C LEU A 136 -8.80 2.82 -18.21
N SER A 137 -9.82 3.67 -18.15
CA SER A 137 -9.68 5.12 -18.28
C SER A 137 -8.62 5.66 -17.33
N GLN A 138 -7.51 6.15 -17.89
CA GLN A 138 -6.44 6.77 -17.12
C GLN A 138 -6.93 8.02 -16.38
N LYS A 139 -7.89 8.77 -16.97
CA LYS A 139 -8.53 9.90 -16.29
C LYS A 139 -9.23 9.45 -15.01
N LEU A 140 -10.04 8.39 -15.08
CA LEU A 140 -10.71 7.81 -13.91
C LEU A 140 -9.69 7.31 -12.86
N VAL A 141 -8.72 6.51 -13.30
CA VAL A 141 -7.68 5.92 -12.44
C VAL A 141 -6.89 7.01 -11.71
N HIS A 142 -6.49 8.08 -12.39
CA HIS A 142 -5.76 9.19 -11.80
C HIS A 142 -6.61 10.02 -10.85
N CYS A 143 -7.85 10.35 -11.23
CA CYS A 143 -8.76 11.12 -10.37
C CYS A 143 -9.06 10.39 -9.06
N LEU A 144 -9.05 9.05 -9.06
CA LEU A 144 -9.28 8.22 -7.88
C LEU A 144 -7.98 7.76 -7.19
N ALA A 145 -6.81 8.21 -7.67
CA ALA A 145 -5.48 7.85 -7.17
C ALA A 145 -5.23 6.34 -7.05
N LEU A 146 -5.63 5.58 -8.08
CA LEU A 146 -5.58 4.12 -8.06
C LEU A 146 -4.33 3.56 -8.74
N HIS A 147 -3.86 2.42 -8.24
CA HIS A 147 -2.72 1.68 -8.77
C HIS A 147 -3.07 0.20 -8.98
N TRP A 148 -2.65 -0.38 -10.11
CA TRP A 148 -2.87 -1.80 -10.38
C TRP A 148 -2.01 -2.69 -9.46
N LEU A 149 -2.66 -3.62 -8.76
CA LEU A 149 -2.02 -4.69 -7.98
C LEU A 149 -2.37 -6.05 -8.58
N ALA A 150 -1.37 -6.70 -9.18
CA ALA A 150 -1.55 -7.94 -9.93
C ALA A 150 -1.97 -9.13 -9.05
N ASP A 151 -1.47 -9.19 -7.81
CA ASP A 151 -1.83 -10.21 -6.81
C ASP A 151 -3.30 -10.13 -6.38
N ARG A 152 -3.94 -8.97 -6.58
CA ARG A 152 -5.35 -8.73 -6.28
C ARG A 152 -6.25 -8.69 -7.52
N SER A 153 -5.66 -8.61 -8.71
CA SER A 153 -6.37 -8.31 -9.97
C SER A 153 -7.26 -7.06 -9.84
N ALA A 154 -6.75 -6.00 -9.20
CA ALA A 154 -7.53 -4.80 -8.91
C ALA A 154 -6.69 -3.51 -8.91
N PHE A 155 -7.34 -2.41 -9.27
CA PHE A 155 -6.86 -1.06 -9.04
C PHE A 155 -7.22 -0.63 -7.61
N CYS A 156 -6.18 -0.37 -6.83
CA CYS A 156 -6.26 -0.18 -5.39
C CYS A 156 -5.69 1.17 -4.96
N ARG A 157 -6.08 1.61 -3.77
CA ARG A 157 -5.43 2.70 -3.03
C ARG A 157 -5.23 2.29 -1.57
N LEU A 158 -4.60 3.14 -0.78
CA LEU A 158 -4.54 2.96 0.67
C LEU A 158 -5.69 3.74 1.33
N ASP A 159 -6.34 3.11 2.31
CA ASP A 159 -7.30 3.79 3.17
C ASP A 159 -6.60 4.61 4.27
N ALA A 160 -7.36 5.32 5.10
CA ALA A 160 -6.83 6.12 6.21
C ALA A 160 -6.09 5.30 7.29
N ARG A 161 -6.15 3.97 7.24
CA ARG A 161 -5.44 3.04 8.13
C ARG A 161 -4.21 2.42 7.46
N GLY A 162 -3.90 2.80 6.23
CA GLY A 162 -2.82 2.22 5.42
C GLY A 162 -3.13 0.80 4.91
N ASP A 163 -4.40 0.39 4.95
CA ASP A 163 -4.85 -0.88 4.39
C ASP A 163 -5.17 -0.74 2.91
N VAL A 164 -4.93 -1.80 2.14
CA VAL A 164 -5.18 -1.81 0.70
C VAL A 164 -6.69 -1.92 0.46
N GLU A 165 -7.25 -0.91 -0.18
CA GLU A 165 -8.65 -0.86 -0.61
C GLU A 165 -8.75 -1.16 -2.11
N GLU A 166 -9.47 -2.23 -2.46
CA GLU A 166 -9.77 -2.60 -3.85
C GLU A 166 -10.94 -1.76 -4.37
N VAL A 167 -10.65 -0.76 -5.21
CA VAL A 167 -11.67 0.18 -5.73
C VAL A 167 -12.25 -0.30 -7.06
N ILE A 168 -11.40 -0.70 -8.01
CA ILE A 168 -11.84 -1.29 -9.29
C ILE A 168 -11.27 -2.69 -9.42
N ARG A 169 -12.11 -3.71 -9.50
CA ARG A 169 -11.68 -5.11 -9.66
C ARG A 169 -11.83 -5.56 -11.10
N VAL A 170 -10.85 -6.31 -11.58
CA VAL A 170 -10.88 -6.99 -12.87
C VAL A 170 -11.00 -8.48 -12.59
N VAL A 171 -12.15 -9.04 -12.91
CA VAL A 171 -12.48 -10.44 -12.68
C VAL A 171 -12.34 -11.19 -13.99
N THR A 172 -11.55 -12.25 -13.99
CA THR A 172 -11.44 -13.19 -15.10
C THR A 172 -11.72 -14.60 -14.61
N ARG A 173 -12.63 -15.30 -15.28
CA ARG A 173 -12.94 -16.72 -15.04
C ARG A 173 -12.78 -17.51 -16.33
N HIS A 174 -12.13 -18.65 -16.23
CA HIS A 174 -11.98 -19.63 -17.29
C HIS A 174 -12.77 -20.88 -16.91
N ARG A 175 -13.58 -21.42 -17.83
CA ARG A 175 -14.01 -22.83 -17.80
C ARG A 175 -13.01 -23.68 -18.60
N ASP A 176 -13.17 -25.01 -18.54
CA ASP A 176 -12.28 -26.02 -19.16
C ASP A 176 -12.03 -25.85 -20.68
N ASP A 177 -12.77 -24.96 -21.34
CA ASP A 177 -12.60 -24.56 -22.73
C ASP A 177 -12.19 -23.09 -22.77
N ASP A 178 -11.05 -22.79 -23.40
CA ASP A 178 -10.47 -21.44 -23.56
C ASP A 178 -11.46 -20.44 -24.22
N ARG A 179 -12.48 -20.94 -24.93
CA ARG A 179 -13.56 -20.14 -25.53
C ARG A 179 -14.68 -19.76 -24.56
N LYS A 180 -14.69 -20.31 -23.35
CA LYS A 180 -15.68 -20.07 -22.29
C LYS A 180 -15.06 -19.24 -21.17
N LYS A 181 -14.74 -17.99 -21.49
CA LYS A 181 -14.20 -17.00 -20.58
C LYS A 181 -15.30 -16.01 -20.15
N ILE A 182 -15.27 -15.60 -18.89
CA ILE A 182 -15.98 -14.42 -18.42
C ILE A 182 -14.95 -13.39 -17.98
N GLU A 183 -15.12 -12.16 -18.47
CA GLU A 183 -14.38 -11.00 -18.03
C GLU A 183 -15.37 -9.98 -17.47
N ALA A 184 -15.09 -9.42 -16.31
CA ALA A 184 -15.92 -8.40 -15.70
C ALA A 184 -15.07 -7.35 -14.99
N VAL A 185 -15.56 -6.11 -14.99
CA VAL A 185 -14.95 -4.98 -14.26
C VAL A 185 -16.00 -4.39 -13.34
N THR A 186 -15.67 -4.28 -12.05
CA THR A 186 -16.52 -3.65 -11.05
C THR A 186 -15.82 -2.46 -10.41
N ILE A 187 -16.58 -1.46 -9.96
CA ILE A 187 -16.09 -0.28 -9.24
C ILE A 187 -16.95 -0.02 -8.01
N LEU A 188 -16.36 0.46 -6.92
CA LEU A 188 -17.12 0.91 -5.75
C LEU A 188 -18.09 2.04 -6.11
N ALA A 189 -19.34 1.92 -5.63
CA ALA A 189 -20.42 2.83 -5.97
C ALA A 189 -20.13 4.28 -5.56
N LYS A 190 -19.55 4.48 -4.37
CA LYS A 190 -19.15 5.81 -3.87
C LYS A 190 -18.16 6.47 -4.83
N ASP A 191 -17.09 5.77 -5.20
CA ASP A 191 -16.03 6.29 -6.07
C ASP A 191 -16.54 6.63 -7.48
N LEU A 192 -17.38 5.77 -8.07
CA LEU A 192 -17.99 6.07 -9.36
C LEU A 192 -18.96 7.26 -9.26
N ALA A 193 -19.78 7.32 -8.22
CA ALA A 193 -20.72 8.42 -8.01
C ALA A 193 -19.98 9.76 -7.81
N THR A 194 -18.86 9.78 -7.08
CA THR A 194 -18.01 10.96 -6.90
C THR A 194 -17.46 11.44 -8.24
N TYR A 195 -16.92 10.51 -9.05
CA TYR A 195 -16.41 10.85 -10.37
C TYR A 195 -17.51 11.40 -11.29
N MET A 196 -18.66 10.72 -11.34
CA MET A 196 -19.82 11.13 -12.14
C MET A 196 -20.36 12.50 -11.73
N ALA A 197 -20.49 12.76 -10.42
CA ALA A 197 -20.95 14.04 -9.90
C ALA A 197 -19.99 15.18 -10.30
N LEU A 198 -18.68 14.99 -10.16
CA LEU A 198 -17.68 16.01 -10.49
C LEU A 198 -17.51 16.24 -12.00
N SER A 199 -17.79 15.23 -12.82
CA SER A 199 -17.70 15.30 -14.29
C SER A 199 -19.01 15.65 -15.00
N ASP A 200 -20.11 15.86 -14.26
CA ASP A 200 -21.46 16.08 -14.80
C ASP A 200 -21.92 14.94 -15.75
N MET A 201 -21.57 13.70 -15.38
CA MET A 201 -21.84 12.49 -16.16
C MET A 201 -22.79 11.53 -15.44
N ALA A 202 -23.46 10.67 -16.21
CA ALA A 202 -24.20 9.50 -15.72
C ALA A 202 -23.69 8.25 -16.42
N LEU A 203 -23.74 7.11 -15.73
CA LEU A 203 -23.37 5.83 -16.32
C LEU A 203 -24.50 5.33 -17.20
N MET A 204 -24.21 5.09 -18.48
CA MET A 204 -25.09 4.45 -19.44
C MET A 204 -24.56 3.05 -19.73
N TYR A 205 -25.41 2.05 -19.52
CA TYR A 205 -25.18 0.68 -19.95
C TYR A 205 -25.80 0.47 -21.32
N ARG A 206 -25.03 -0.15 -22.21
CA ARG A 206 -25.57 -0.97 -23.30
C ARG A 206 -25.43 -2.43 -22.90
N PHE A 207 -26.52 -3.18 -22.93
CA PHE A 207 -26.50 -4.61 -22.60
C PHE A 207 -27.13 -5.47 -23.68
N ASP A 208 -26.60 -6.69 -23.79
CA ASP A 208 -27.14 -7.76 -24.61
C ASP A 208 -26.98 -9.07 -23.84
N PHE A 209 -28.10 -9.70 -23.51
CA PHE A 209 -28.14 -11.05 -22.98
C PHE A 209 -28.78 -11.92 -24.05
N THR A 210 -27.98 -12.66 -24.81
CA THR A 210 -28.48 -13.56 -25.87
C THR A 210 -28.11 -15.00 -25.55
N ARG A 211 -29.11 -15.85 -25.39
CA ARG A 211 -28.97 -17.27 -25.09
C ARG A 211 -29.52 -18.07 -26.26
N PHE A 212 -28.70 -18.95 -26.82
CA PHE A 212 -29.10 -19.84 -27.91
C PHE A 212 -28.17 -21.05 -27.99
N ILE A 213 -28.59 -22.07 -28.73
CA ILE A 213 -27.75 -23.23 -29.06
C ILE A 213 -27.17 -23.02 -30.47
N PRO A 214 -25.86 -22.74 -30.64
CA PRO A 214 -25.29 -22.40 -31.95
C PRO A 214 -25.55 -23.43 -33.04
N ALA A 215 -25.52 -24.72 -32.70
CA ALA A 215 -25.74 -25.81 -33.66
C ALA A 215 -27.21 -25.97 -34.11
N ARG A 216 -28.16 -25.34 -33.41
CA ARG A 216 -29.61 -25.56 -33.59
C ARG A 216 -30.41 -24.27 -33.79
N PHE A 217 -29.73 -23.13 -33.84
CA PHE A 217 -30.35 -21.83 -34.03
C PHE A 217 -30.07 -21.33 -35.46
N SER A 218 -31.10 -21.30 -36.29
CA SER A 218 -31.03 -20.82 -37.67
C SER A 218 -31.63 -19.42 -37.84
N GLU A 219 -32.68 -19.11 -37.09
CA GLU A 219 -33.40 -17.85 -37.19
C GLU A 219 -34.21 -17.55 -35.93
N TRP A 220 -34.52 -16.27 -35.72
CA TRP A 220 -35.56 -15.88 -34.79
C TRP A 220 -36.92 -16.13 -35.43
N SER A 221 -37.71 -17.03 -34.85
CA SER A 221 -39.12 -17.16 -35.22
C SER A 221 -39.86 -15.83 -35.03
N GLU A 222 -41.02 -15.66 -35.68
CA GLU A 222 -42.02 -14.60 -35.38
C GLU A 222 -42.64 -14.76 -33.97
N GLY A 223 -41.85 -15.16 -32.98
CA GLY A 223 -42.25 -15.30 -31.59
C GLY A 223 -42.52 -13.95 -30.93
N ALA A 224 -43.08 -14.00 -29.72
CA ALA A 224 -43.37 -12.82 -28.92
C ALA A 224 -42.11 -11.97 -28.71
N ARG A 225 -42.14 -10.76 -29.29
CA ARG A 225 -41.20 -9.68 -28.98
C ARG A 225 -41.94 -8.71 -28.07
N ASP A 226 -41.33 -8.43 -26.92
CA ASP A 226 -41.88 -7.46 -25.97
C ASP A 226 -40.93 -6.28 -25.86
N ASN A 227 -41.50 -5.09 -25.67
CA ASN A 227 -40.77 -3.87 -25.38
C ASN A 227 -41.07 -3.46 -23.94
N PHE A 228 -40.04 -3.13 -23.18
CA PHE A 228 -40.14 -2.52 -21.86
C PHE A 228 -39.52 -1.13 -21.92
N SER A 229 -40.22 -0.15 -21.36
CA SER A 229 -39.75 1.23 -21.29
C SER A 229 -40.07 1.83 -19.93
N SER A 230 -39.04 2.39 -19.30
CA SER A 230 -39.01 3.17 -18.07
C SER A 230 -37.99 4.30 -18.27
N PRO A 231 -38.06 5.43 -17.54
CA PRO A 231 -37.18 6.58 -17.76
C PRO A 231 -35.69 6.24 -17.89
N ASP A 232 -35.18 5.35 -17.03
CA ASP A 232 -33.77 4.98 -16.97
C ASP A 232 -33.51 3.50 -17.30
N LEU A 233 -34.51 2.74 -17.73
CA LEU A 233 -34.35 1.33 -18.16
C LEU A 233 -35.30 1.03 -19.31
N PHE A 234 -34.76 0.69 -20.47
CA PHE A 234 -35.55 0.39 -21.65
C PHE A 234 -34.85 -0.67 -22.49
N TYR A 235 -35.62 -1.65 -22.94
CA TYR A 235 -35.10 -2.82 -23.64
C TYR A 235 -36.19 -3.51 -24.43
N HIS A 236 -35.77 -4.35 -25.37
CA HIS A 236 -36.66 -5.27 -26.05
C HIS A 236 -36.17 -6.71 -25.85
N THR A 237 -37.11 -7.64 -25.88
CA THR A 237 -36.86 -9.07 -25.71
C THR A 237 -37.38 -9.84 -26.91
N GLY A 238 -36.90 -11.07 -27.04
CA GLY A 238 -37.50 -12.04 -27.94
C GLY A 238 -37.30 -13.44 -27.38
N LYS A 239 -38.30 -14.30 -27.61
CA LYS A 239 -38.27 -15.70 -27.16
C LYS A 239 -38.67 -16.63 -28.28
N GLY A 240 -37.84 -17.65 -28.49
CA GLY A 240 -38.10 -18.79 -29.37
C GLY A 240 -37.96 -20.12 -28.62
N PRO A 241 -38.19 -21.26 -29.29
CA PRO A 241 -38.14 -22.57 -28.65
C PRO A 241 -36.77 -22.94 -28.06
N LEU A 242 -35.67 -22.47 -28.66
CA LEU A 242 -34.29 -22.81 -28.28
C LEU A 242 -33.41 -21.57 -28.08
N ALA A 243 -34.01 -20.40 -27.93
CA ALA A 243 -33.30 -19.15 -27.77
C ALA A 243 -34.14 -18.09 -27.07
N SER A 244 -33.48 -17.17 -26.36
CA SER A 244 -34.07 -15.91 -25.94
C SER A 244 -33.02 -14.82 -25.90
N PHE A 245 -33.47 -13.58 -26.00
CA PHE A 245 -32.59 -12.44 -25.80
C PHE A 245 -33.28 -11.30 -25.06
N ALA A 246 -32.46 -10.46 -24.42
CA ALA A 246 -32.84 -9.17 -23.87
C ALA A 246 -31.74 -8.16 -24.20
N ASN A 247 -32.09 -7.14 -24.97
CA ASN A 247 -31.16 -6.14 -25.47
C ASN A 247 -31.72 -4.75 -25.18
N GLY A 248 -30.89 -3.88 -24.60
CA GLY A 248 -31.36 -2.55 -24.21
C GLY A 248 -30.31 -1.70 -23.53
N CYS A 249 -30.81 -0.71 -22.81
CA CYS A 249 -30.01 0.31 -22.14
C CYS A 249 -30.52 0.57 -20.72
N MET A 250 -29.61 0.95 -19.83
CA MET A 250 -29.93 1.37 -18.47
C MET A 250 -29.06 2.56 -18.07
N ILE A 251 -29.64 3.55 -17.41
CA ILE A 251 -28.94 4.74 -16.92
C ILE A 251 -28.84 4.68 -15.40
N VAL A 252 -27.65 4.91 -14.86
CA VAL A 252 -27.38 5.04 -13.43
C VAL A 252 -26.83 6.44 -13.17
N ARG A 253 -27.56 7.21 -12.38
CA ARG A 253 -27.24 8.60 -12.05
C ARG A 253 -26.41 8.67 -10.77
N PRO A 254 -25.51 9.67 -10.64
CA PRO A 254 -24.82 9.89 -9.37
C PRO A 254 -25.84 10.13 -8.26
N GLN A 255 -25.68 9.41 -7.15
CA GLN A 255 -26.52 9.55 -5.95
C GLN A 255 -26.02 10.64 -5.00
N ILE A 256 -24.97 11.36 -5.41
CA ILE A 256 -24.34 12.46 -4.67
C ILE A 256 -24.14 13.63 -5.61
N THR A 257 -24.22 14.84 -5.06
CA THR A 257 -24.00 16.10 -5.77
C THR A 257 -22.62 16.68 -5.48
N LYS A 258 -22.22 17.70 -6.24
CA LYS A 258 -20.99 18.45 -5.96
C LYS A 258 -21.09 19.15 -4.60
N GLU A 259 -22.28 19.63 -4.24
CA GLU A 259 -22.58 20.27 -2.97
C GLU A 259 -22.42 19.29 -1.80
N ASP A 260 -22.94 18.06 -1.93
CA ASP A 260 -22.77 17.02 -0.91
C ASP A 260 -21.29 16.71 -0.64
N LEU A 261 -20.47 16.64 -1.71
CA LEU A 261 -19.02 16.43 -1.60
C LEU A 261 -18.31 17.60 -0.90
N ILE A 262 -18.75 18.84 -1.18
CA ILE A 262 -18.22 20.04 -0.50
C ILE A 262 -18.61 20.02 0.98
N GLU A 263 -19.82 19.60 1.32
CA GLU A 263 -20.26 19.46 2.71
C GLU A 263 -19.50 18.34 3.42
N GLU A 264 -19.36 17.15 2.82
CA GLU A 264 -18.55 16.05 3.36
C GLU A 264 -17.12 16.53 3.65
N TRP A 265 -16.49 17.23 2.70
CA TRP A 265 -15.15 17.78 2.90
C TRP A 265 -15.11 18.82 4.04
N LYS A 266 -16.09 19.72 4.15
CA LYS A 266 -16.18 20.65 5.29
C LYS A 266 -16.34 19.92 6.63
N GLU A 267 -17.08 18.81 6.63
CA GLU A 267 -17.31 18.02 7.84
C GLU A 267 -16.06 17.24 8.29
N GLU A 268 -15.23 16.76 7.36
CA GLU A 268 -13.94 16.12 7.69
C GLU A 268 -13.01 17.04 8.49
N PHE A 269 -13.07 18.35 8.23
CA PHE A 269 -12.30 19.37 8.94
C PHE A 269 -13.03 19.95 10.16
N ASN A 270 -14.22 19.46 10.49
CA ASN A 270 -14.97 19.97 11.64
C ASN A 270 -14.37 19.41 12.95
N PRO A 271 -13.69 20.24 13.77
CA PRO A 271 -13.05 19.76 14.99
C PRO A 271 -14.06 19.22 16.01
N LYS A 272 -15.33 19.63 15.94
CA LYS A 272 -16.38 19.19 16.88
C LYS A 272 -16.89 17.78 16.61
N LYS A 273 -16.69 17.23 15.42
CA LYS A 273 -17.09 15.85 15.07
C LYS A 273 -15.95 14.85 15.22
N LYS A 274 -14.70 15.33 15.36
CA LYS A 274 -13.55 14.46 15.56
C LYS A 274 -13.51 14.00 17.01
N GLU A 275 -13.45 12.68 17.20
CA GLU A 275 -13.22 12.09 18.50
C GLU A 275 -11.73 12.11 18.83
N TYR A 276 -11.39 12.39 20.09
CA TYR A 276 -10.02 12.41 20.59
C TYR A 276 -9.91 11.61 21.89
N ALA A 277 -8.85 10.83 22.01
CA ALA A 277 -8.58 10.08 23.23
C ALA A 277 -8.08 10.98 24.37
N VAL A 278 -8.18 10.46 25.59
CA VAL A 278 -7.72 11.12 26.82
C VAL A 278 -6.44 10.45 27.29
N PHE A 279 -5.43 11.24 27.63
CA PHE A 279 -4.12 10.77 28.05
C PHE A 279 -3.71 11.36 29.40
N LYS A 280 -3.05 10.54 30.20
CA LYS A 280 -2.22 10.93 31.34
C LYS A 280 -0.93 11.53 30.82
N ILE A 281 -0.71 12.81 31.15
CA ILE A 281 0.43 13.59 30.70
C ILE A 281 1.11 14.30 31.86
N LEU A 282 2.37 14.67 31.66
CA LEU A 282 3.04 15.69 32.44
C LEU A 282 2.84 17.03 31.75
N ASP A 283 1.96 17.87 32.28
CA ASP A 283 1.76 19.24 31.81
C ASP A 283 3.02 20.06 32.10
N ARG A 284 3.85 20.28 31.07
CA ARG A 284 5.11 21.02 31.20
C ARG A 284 4.91 22.50 31.48
N LYS A 285 3.77 23.07 31.10
CA LYS A 285 3.48 24.49 31.29
C LYS A 285 3.22 24.79 32.76
N ASN A 286 2.38 23.96 33.37
CA ASN A 286 1.94 24.14 34.76
C ASN A 286 2.67 23.24 35.76
N ASN A 287 3.58 22.40 35.28
CA ASN A 287 4.39 21.45 36.05
C ASN A 287 3.54 20.52 36.94
N LYS A 288 2.52 19.88 36.34
CA LYS A 288 1.58 18.98 37.04
C LYS A 288 1.22 17.75 36.21
N GLU A 289 0.92 16.65 36.87
CA GLU A 289 0.34 15.47 36.26
C GLU A 289 -1.17 15.68 36.06
N VAL A 290 -1.63 15.54 34.82
CA VAL A 290 -3.05 15.71 34.47
C VAL A 290 -3.50 14.66 33.47
N GLU A 291 -4.78 14.34 33.54
CA GLU A 291 -5.46 13.53 32.53
C GLU A 291 -6.31 14.48 31.68
N THR A 292 -6.00 14.58 30.39
CA THR A 292 -6.67 15.52 29.48
C THR A 292 -6.82 14.93 28.07
N SER A 293 -7.80 15.43 27.31
CA SER A 293 -7.94 15.05 25.90
C SER A 293 -6.79 15.62 25.06
N CYS A 294 -6.37 14.88 24.02
CA CYS A 294 -5.49 15.43 22.99
C CYS A 294 -6.22 16.31 21.98
N ALA A 295 -7.52 16.57 22.16
CA ALA A 295 -8.29 17.47 21.29
C ALA A 295 -7.67 18.87 21.24
N PRO A 296 -7.69 19.56 20.08
CA PRO A 296 -7.10 20.90 19.91
C PRO A 296 -7.64 21.97 20.85
N ASP A 297 -8.84 21.80 21.42
CA ASP A 297 -9.45 22.71 22.40
C ASP A 297 -9.05 22.42 23.85
N CYS A 298 -8.41 21.27 24.09
CA CYS A 298 -7.94 20.83 25.41
C CYS A 298 -6.42 21.01 25.61
N ILE A 299 -5.70 21.40 24.54
CA ILE A 299 -4.27 21.67 24.53
C ILE A 299 -4.03 23.06 23.92
N SER A 300 -2.85 23.63 24.13
CA SER A 300 -2.52 24.96 23.62
C SER A 300 -1.13 25.06 23.05
N SER A 301 -0.98 25.95 22.07
CA SER A 301 0.33 26.29 21.54
C SER A 301 1.19 27.01 22.58
N TYR A 302 2.51 26.91 22.42
CA TYR A 302 3.46 27.63 23.26
C TYR A 302 3.27 29.17 23.20
N PHE A 303 2.72 29.68 22.10
CA PHE A 303 2.52 31.12 21.87
C PHE A 303 1.22 31.69 22.45
N GLU A 304 0.32 30.84 22.95
CA GLU A 304 -1.00 31.24 23.43
C GLU A 304 -1.01 31.44 24.95
N LYS A 305 -1.69 32.52 25.38
CA LYS A 305 -1.86 32.85 26.80
C LYS A 305 -3.17 32.28 27.33
N ASN A 306 -3.10 31.05 27.83
CA ASN A 306 -4.17 30.36 28.57
C ASN A 306 -3.54 29.42 29.62
N ASP A 307 -4.34 28.62 30.34
CA ASP A 307 -3.84 27.68 31.34
C ASP A 307 -3.81 26.22 30.84
N LEU A 308 -4.10 25.98 29.55
CA LEU A 308 -4.13 24.64 28.97
C LEU A 308 -2.71 24.07 28.79
N PRO A 309 -2.53 22.73 28.88
CA PRO A 309 -1.26 22.08 28.65
C PRO A 309 -0.69 22.40 27.27
N TRP A 310 0.63 22.54 27.18
CA TRP A 310 1.27 22.76 25.88
C TRP A 310 1.20 21.52 24.98
N HIS A 311 1.18 21.71 23.66
CA HIS A 311 1.26 20.61 22.68
C HIS A 311 2.47 19.70 22.90
N ILE A 312 3.56 20.24 23.45
CA ILE A 312 4.81 19.55 23.79
C ILE A 312 4.82 18.96 25.21
N SER A 313 3.65 18.81 25.83
CA SER A 313 3.53 18.10 27.12
C SER A 313 3.61 16.59 26.85
N PRO A 314 4.55 15.86 27.47
CA PRO A 314 4.77 14.46 27.19
C PRO A 314 3.72 13.55 27.85
N ALA A 315 3.30 12.54 27.11
CA ALA A 315 2.58 11.37 27.57
C ALA A 315 3.56 10.18 27.63
N PHE A 316 3.40 9.31 28.62
CA PHE A 316 4.28 8.16 28.85
C PHE A 316 3.51 6.85 28.66
N PHE A 317 4.22 5.85 28.16
CA PHE A 317 3.65 4.56 27.74
C PHE A 317 4.57 3.40 28.11
N ARG A 318 3.96 2.25 28.36
CA ARG A 318 4.70 0.99 28.45
C ARG A 318 5.36 0.65 27.09
N PRO A 319 6.59 0.08 27.08
CA PRO A 319 7.30 -0.33 25.85
C PRO A 319 6.50 -1.15 24.86
N ASP A 320 5.57 -1.96 25.36
CA ASP A 320 4.70 -2.85 24.57
C ASP A 320 3.90 -2.11 23.47
N VAL A 321 3.70 -0.79 23.60
CA VAL A 321 3.05 0.04 22.58
C VAL A 321 3.76 -0.03 21.22
N LEU A 322 5.07 -0.30 21.17
CA LEU A 322 5.81 -0.40 19.91
C LEU A 322 5.76 -1.79 19.28
N HIS A 323 5.29 -2.81 20.01
CA HIS A 323 5.31 -4.20 19.56
C HIS A 323 4.50 -4.42 18.29
N ARG A 324 3.29 -3.82 18.21
CA ARG A 324 2.42 -3.94 17.03
C ARG A 324 3.09 -3.39 15.78
N PHE A 325 3.80 -2.28 15.89
CA PHE A 325 4.45 -1.64 14.75
C PHE A 325 5.65 -2.45 14.27
N LYS A 326 6.44 -3.01 15.20
CA LYS A 326 7.57 -3.90 14.85
C LYS A 326 7.15 -5.22 14.23
N ALA A 327 6.00 -5.75 14.63
CA ALA A 327 5.51 -7.05 14.17
C ALA A 327 5.10 -7.06 12.68
N ASP A 328 4.77 -5.90 12.10
CA ASP A 328 4.36 -5.77 10.69
C ASP A 328 5.18 -4.68 9.97
N PRO A 329 6.45 -4.97 9.60
CA PRO A 329 7.32 -4.03 8.89
C PRO A 329 6.88 -3.78 7.43
N GLN A 330 5.89 -4.52 6.93
CA GLN A 330 5.31 -4.25 5.60
C GLN A 330 4.26 -3.14 5.67
N LYS A 331 3.61 -2.96 6.82
CA LYS A 331 2.61 -1.91 7.05
C LYS A 331 3.18 -0.69 7.77
N TYR A 332 4.06 -0.90 8.74
CA TYR A 332 4.64 0.18 9.54
C TYR A 332 6.11 0.35 9.24
N SER A 333 6.56 1.60 9.25
CA SER A 333 7.98 1.95 9.26
C SER A 333 8.28 2.60 10.60
N LEU A 334 9.20 1.99 11.35
CA LEU A 334 9.77 2.59 12.55
C LEU A 334 11.16 3.11 12.19
N ASP A 335 11.36 4.37 12.48
CA ASP A 335 12.69 4.96 12.57
C ASP A 335 13.07 5.13 14.05
N ASP A 336 14.28 5.59 14.32
CA ASP A 336 14.80 5.78 15.68
C ASP A 336 13.86 6.61 16.56
N ARG A 337 13.23 7.64 15.98
CA ARG A 337 12.27 8.49 16.70
C ARG A 337 10.93 8.64 16.00
N THR A 338 10.67 8.02 14.85
CA THR A 338 9.40 8.24 14.12
C THR A 338 8.68 6.94 13.83
N ILE A 339 7.35 7.01 13.68
CA ILE A 339 6.53 5.87 13.27
C ILE A 339 5.64 6.35 12.13
N SER A 340 5.55 5.59 11.05
CA SER A 340 4.64 5.89 9.96
C SER A 340 3.92 4.64 9.48
N CYS A 341 2.71 4.83 8.95
CA CYS A 341 1.90 3.77 8.37
C CYS A 341 1.62 4.09 6.90
N ARG A 342 2.44 3.58 5.97
CA ARG A 342 2.31 3.74 4.50
C ARG A 342 1.76 5.11 4.03
N ASN A 343 2.23 6.21 4.64
CA ASN A 343 1.76 7.59 4.44
C ASN A 343 0.31 7.92 4.83
N ALA A 344 -0.47 6.98 5.37
CA ALA A 344 -1.81 7.24 5.89
C ALA A 344 -1.75 8.13 7.14
N TRP A 345 -0.77 7.89 8.02
CA TRP A 345 -0.49 8.72 9.18
C TRP A 345 0.97 8.55 9.62
N PHE A 346 1.45 9.50 10.42
CA PHE A 346 2.77 9.43 11.04
C PHE A 346 2.74 10.00 12.47
N LEU A 347 3.48 9.36 13.37
CA LEU A 347 3.85 9.90 14.67
C LEU A 347 5.20 10.59 14.52
N LYS A 348 5.21 11.92 14.67
CA LYS A 348 6.38 12.75 14.38
C LYS A 348 7.59 12.47 15.27
N THR A 349 7.38 12.20 16.56
CA THR A 349 8.49 11.81 17.42
C THR A 349 8.04 10.88 18.55
N TYR A 350 8.90 9.95 18.95
CA TYR A 350 8.88 9.26 20.23
C TYR A 350 10.32 9.05 20.70
N ASP A 351 10.51 8.74 21.97
CA ASP A 351 11.80 8.27 22.48
C ASP A 351 11.58 7.42 23.74
N ILE A 352 12.63 6.77 24.25
CA ILE A 352 12.58 5.94 25.46
C ILE A 352 13.42 6.61 26.55
N ASN A 353 12.81 6.87 27.71
CA ASN A 353 13.53 7.46 28.84
C ASN A 353 14.34 6.44 29.65
N GLU A 354 15.14 6.91 30.61
CA GLU A 354 15.96 6.07 31.50
C GLU A 354 15.13 5.07 32.33
N ALA A 355 13.85 5.37 32.58
CA ALA A 355 12.93 4.48 33.28
C ALA A 355 12.33 3.39 32.36
N GLY A 356 12.75 3.34 31.08
CA GLY A 356 12.24 2.40 30.09
C GLY A 356 10.82 2.71 29.62
N GLN A 357 10.33 3.94 29.79
CA GLN A 357 9.03 4.36 29.27
C GLN A 357 9.20 4.96 27.88
N VAL A 358 8.32 4.57 26.96
CA VAL A 358 8.16 5.25 25.68
C VAL A 358 7.42 6.56 25.96
N HIS A 359 7.93 7.67 25.44
CA HIS A 359 7.24 8.96 25.56
C HIS A 359 7.11 9.64 24.20
N THR A 360 6.02 10.38 24.05
CA THR A 360 5.75 11.28 22.91
C THR A 360 4.91 12.46 23.42
N TYR A 361 4.66 13.45 22.57
CA TYR A 361 3.94 14.65 22.94
C TYR A 361 2.45 14.56 22.60
N ILE A 362 1.60 15.10 23.48
CA ILE A 362 0.14 15.06 23.33
C ILE A 362 -0.35 15.65 22.01
N GLY A 363 0.33 16.68 21.49
CA GLY A 363 0.02 17.26 20.18
C GLY A 363 0.20 16.27 19.03
N TYR A 364 1.25 15.44 19.06
CA TYR A 364 1.46 14.43 18.01
C TYR A 364 0.51 13.24 18.12
N LEU A 365 0.02 12.94 19.31
CA LEU A 365 -1.06 11.96 19.49
C LEU A 365 -2.37 12.49 18.89
N ALA A 366 -2.64 13.79 18.95
CA ALA A 366 -3.83 14.41 18.37
C ALA A 366 -3.90 14.24 16.83
N ASP A 367 -2.74 14.17 16.17
CA ASP A 367 -2.64 14.01 14.72
C ASP A 367 -2.93 12.58 14.25
N LEU A 368 -2.87 11.59 15.16
CA LEU A 368 -3.15 10.19 14.84
C LEU A 368 -4.65 9.94 14.62
N PRO A 369 -5.04 8.95 13.80
CA PRO A 369 -6.42 8.47 13.74
C PRO A 369 -6.93 8.01 15.12
N ILE A 370 -8.22 8.14 15.39
CA ILE A 370 -8.79 7.79 16.71
C ILE A 370 -8.53 6.33 17.12
N GLU A 371 -8.53 5.39 16.16
CA GLU A 371 -8.19 3.98 16.43
C GLU A 371 -6.75 3.85 16.97
N GLU A 372 -5.82 4.61 16.40
CA GLU A 372 -4.43 4.67 16.83
C GLU A 372 -4.32 5.36 18.19
N GLN A 373 -4.98 6.50 18.39
CA GLN A 373 -5.03 7.16 19.69
C GLN A 373 -5.52 6.23 20.81
N ARG A 374 -6.61 5.49 20.57
CA ARG A 374 -7.13 4.50 21.52
C ARG A 374 -6.15 3.35 21.77
N TYR A 375 -5.45 2.88 20.74
CA TYR A 375 -4.39 1.89 20.93
C TYR A 375 -3.30 2.41 21.88
N TRP A 376 -2.78 3.61 21.62
CA TRP A 376 -1.79 4.26 22.50
C TRP A 376 -2.33 4.44 23.92
N GLN A 377 -3.59 4.84 24.07
CA GLN A 377 -4.26 5.03 25.36
C GLN A 377 -4.23 3.77 26.23
N THR A 378 -4.32 2.56 25.65
CA THR A 378 -4.27 1.30 26.42
C THR A 378 -2.92 1.03 27.10
N PHE A 379 -1.85 1.69 26.65
CA PHE A 379 -0.50 1.57 27.21
C PHE A 379 -0.07 2.78 28.04
N ASN A 380 -0.92 3.80 28.13
CA ASN A 380 -0.60 5.06 28.78
C ASN A 380 -0.50 4.91 30.31
N GLU A 381 0.60 5.42 30.87
CA GLU A 381 0.91 5.38 32.30
C GLU A 381 1.49 6.71 32.78
N TRP A 382 1.52 6.90 34.11
CA TRP A 382 2.13 8.07 34.73
C TRP A 382 3.67 8.06 34.56
N PRO A 383 4.32 9.23 34.52
CA PRO A 383 5.77 9.31 34.39
C PRO A 383 6.45 8.65 35.59
N LYS A 384 7.42 7.77 35.31
CA LYS A 384 8.36 7.20 36.27
C LYS A 384 9.71 7.93 36.25
N GLY A 385 9.90 8.79 35.25
CA GLY A 385 11.08 9.64 35.05
C GLY A 385 10.79 10.75 34.04
N PRO A 386 11.75 11.66 33.81
CA PRO A 386 11.61 12.71 32.79
C PRO A 386 11.59 12.11 31.37
N ILE A 387 11.41 12.97 30.36
CA ILE A 387 11.73 12.62 28.97
C ILE A 387 13.22 12.27 28.84
N SER A 388 13.58 11.53 27.80
CA SER A 388 14.98 11.21 27.50
C SER A 388 15.81 12.48 27.35
N LYS A 389 17.09 12.42 27.75
CA LYS A 389 18.02 13.55 27.63
C LYS A 389 18.14 14.02 26.18
N ARG A 390 18.28 13.08 25.24
CA ARG A 390 18.24 13.34 23.80
C ARG A 390 16.99 14.11 23.34
N ALA A 391 15.79 13.73 23.81
CA ALA A 391 14.57 14.45 23.47
C ALA A 391 14.53 15.85 24.11
N HIS A 392 15.09 16.02 25.31
CA HIS A 392 15.21 17.32 25.94
C HIS A 392 16.11 18.28 25.13
N GLU A 393 17.30 17.82 24.72
CA GLU A 393 18.23 18.61 23.91
C GLU A 393 17.62 18.97 22.55
N ASN A 394 17.14 17.97 21.81
CA ASN A 394 16.61 18.17 20.47
C ASN A 394 15.30 18.96 20.43
N ASP A 395 14.32 18.57 21.25
CA ASP A 395 12.95 19.03 21.08
C ASP A 395 12.65 20.28 21.90
N ILE A 396 13.39 20.51 22.99
CA ILE A 396 13.15 21.61 23.93
C ILE A 396 14.23 22.70 23.79
N LEU A 397 15.51 22.32 23.79
CA LEU A 397 16.61 23.28 23.68
C LEU A 397 16.89 23.67 22.22
N GLY A 398 16.49 22.82 21.26
CA GLY A 398 16.79 23.01 19.84
C GLY A 398 18.26 22.76 19.51
N GLU A 399 18.94 21.97 20.34
CA GLU A 399 20.35 21.62 20.20
C GLU A 399 20.48 20.22 19.62
N PHE A 400 21.57 19.95 18.90
CA PHE A 400 21.86 18.57 18.49
C PHE A 400 22.17 17.73 19.73
N SER A 401 21.61 16.52 19.79
CA SER A 401 21.91 15.54 20.82
C SER A 401 23.41 15.38 21.03
N SER A 402 23.84 15.51 22.29
CA SER A 402 25.20 15.21 22.71
C SER A 402 25.44 13.70 22.89
N GLU A 403 24.37 12.90 22.88
CA GLU A 403 24.45 11.45 23.02
C GLU A 403 24.97 10.78 21.76
N TYR A 404 25.96 9.90 21.95
CA TYR A 404 26.51 9.06 20.92
C TYR A 404 25.53 7.93 20.57
N GLU A 405 25.07 7.90 19.30
CA GLU A 405 24.17 6.88 18.77
C GLU A 405 24.89 5.93 17.81
N PRO A 406 25.38 4.77 18.31
CA PRO A 406 26.26 3.91 17.53
C PRO A 406 25.58 3.24 16.34
N LEU A 407 24.29 2.93 16.42
CA LEU A 407 23.58 2.28 15.32
C LEU A 407 23.42 3.24 14.12
N ASP A 408 23.13 4.51 14.39
CA ASP A 408 22.99 5.54 13.34
C ASP A 408 24.33 5.81 12.66
N GLU A 409 25.41 5.85 13.45
CA GLU A 409 26.77 5.99 12.91
C GLU A 409 27.17 4.81 12.02
N ILE A 410 26.82 3.57 12.39
CA ILE A 410 27.02 2.41 11.52
C ILE A 410 26.16 2.52 10.25
N LYS A 411 24.88 2.89 10.37
CA LYS A 411 23.99 3.04 9.20
C LYS A 411 24.54 4.10 8.22
N ARG A 412 25.06 5.21 8.74
CA ARG A 412 25.76 6.25 7.94
C ARG A 412 26.98 5.69 7.22
N LYS A 413 27.86 4.97 7.92
CA LYS A 413 29.05 4.35 7.32
C LYS A 413 28.67 3.35 6.23
N ILE A 414 27.63 2.54 6.45
CA ILE A 414 27.14 1.58 5.46
C ILE A 414 26.55 2.29 4.23
N ALA A 415 25.78 3.37 4.42
CA ALA A 415 25.27 4.18 3.32
C ALA A 415 26.42 4.73 2.47
N PHE A 416 27.48 5.25 3.12
CA PHE A 416 28.68 5.70 2.45
C PHE A 416 29.40 4.58 1.67
N LEU A 417 29.52 3.38 2.25
CA LEU A 417 30.08 2.22 1.56
C LEU A 417 29.24 1.80 0.34
N ASN A 418 27.92 1.92 0.42
CA ASN A 418 27.01 1.64 -0.69
C ASN A 418 27.20 2.63 -1.85
N GLU A 419 27.49 3.89 -1.56
CA GLU A 419 27.81 4.89 -2.58
C GLU A 419 29.17 4.63 -3.24
N ARG A 420 30.20 4.35 -2.45
CA ARG A 420 31.57 4.11 -2.92
C ARG A 420 31.76 2.77 -3.64
N LYS A 421 30.99 1.75 -3.24
CA LYS A 421 31.04 0.36 -3.75
C LYS A 421 32.47 -0.21 -3.79
N PRO A 422 33.20 -0.23 -2.65
CA PRO A 422 34.55 -0.79 -2.66
C PRO A 422 34.49 -2.29 -2.94
N ALA A 423 35.49 -2.82 -3.64
CA ALA A 423 35.46 -4.20 -4.15
C ALA A 423 35.30 -5.27 -3.05
N TRP A 424 35.65 -4.97 -1.80
CA TRP A 424 35.56 -5.87 -0.65
C TRP A 424 34.24 -5.79 0.12
N TRP A 425 33.32 -4.93 -0.30
CA TRP A 425 32.01 -4.74 0.33
C TRP A 425 30.88 -4.87 -0.68
N SER A 426 29.79 -5.53 -0.28
CA SER A 426 28.53 -5.52 -1.02
C SER A 426 27.39 -5.09 -0.11
N PHE A 427 26.75 -3.98 -0.46
CA PHE A 427 25.47 -3.62 0.14
C PHE A 427 24.42 -4.70 -0.17
N ARG A 428 23.61 -5.05 0.82
CA ARG A 428 22.66 -6.17 0.74
C ARG A 428 21.27 -5.71 0.34
N SER A 429 20.69 -4.76 1.06
CA SER A 429 19.37 -4.20 0.74
C SER A 429 19.05 -2.97 1.59
N ASP A 430 18.37 -1.98 1.02
CA ASP A 430 17.78 -0.84 1.77
C ASP A 430 16.76 -1.32 2.82
N LYS A 431 16.10 -2.45 2.58
CA LYS A 431 15.16 -3.03 3.53
C LYS A 431 15.84 -3.44 4.84
N LEU A 432 17.11 -3.84 4.81
CA LEU A 432 17.86 -4.21 6.01
C LEU A 432 18.22 -2.98 6.85
N VAL A 433 18.51 -1.83 6.22
CA VAL A 433 18.79 -0.58 6.95
C VAL A 433 17.59 -0.17 7.80
N ALA A 434 16.39 -0.29 7.24
CA ALA A 434 15.14 -0.02 7.95
C ALA A 434 14.78 -1.12 8.98
N ALA A 435 15.20 -2.37 8.75
CA ALA A 435 14.88 -3.49 9.63
C ALA A 435 15.71 -3.52 10.92
N VAL A 436 16.94 -2.99 10.92
CA VAL A 436 17.79 -2.99 12.13
C VAL A 436 17.35 -1.89 13.08
N LEU A 437 16.81 -2.28 14.23
CA LEU A 437 16.36 -1.38 15.29
C LEU A 437 16.93 -1.83 16.65
N TYR A 438 16.88 -0.94 17.62
CA TYR A 438 17.13 -1.33 19.01
C TYR A 438 15.96 -2.18 19.54
N PRO A 439 16.22 -3.25 20.32
CA PRO A 439 15.16 -3.91 21.10
C PRO A 439 14.42 -2.88 21.96
N VAL A 440 13.09 -2.91 21.92
CA VAL A 440 12.23 -2.04 22.72
C VAL A 440 11.78 -2.76 23.99
N ALA A 441 11.33 -4.01 23.85
CA ALA A 441 11.03 -4.86 24.98
C ALA A 441 12.25 -5.71 25.35
N ASP A 442 12.31 -6.15 26.61
CA ASP A 442 13.34 -7.08 27.08
C ASP A 442 13.02 -8.54 26.67
N SER A 443 12.69 -8.72 25.38
CA SER A 443 12.26 -9.97 24.76
C SER A 443 13.39 -10.64 24.01
N THR A 444 13.70 -11.89 24.37
CA THR A 444 14.76 -12.69 23.70
C THR A 444 14.48 -12.89 22.21
N LYS A 445 13.20 -13.03 21.84
CA LYS A 445 12.81 -13.19 20.44
C LYS A 445 13.15 -11.90 19.68
N GLU A 446 12.68 -10.75 20.16
CA GLU A 446 12.94 -9.46 19.53
C GLU A 446 14.44 -9.21 19.41
N TRP A 447 15.19 -9.38 20.50
CA TRP A 447 16.64 -9.27 20.50
C TRP A 447 17.31 -10.16 19.44
N GLY A 448 16.89 -11.42 19.31
CA GLY A 448 17.40 -12.32 18.29
C GLY A 448 17.06 -11.92 16.85
N ASP A 449 15.90 -11.27 16.61
CA ASP A 449 15.54 -10.73 15.29
C ASP A 449 16.43 -9.52 14.95
N GLU A 450 16.65 -8.61 15.90
CA GLU A 450 17.49 -7.42 15.70
C GLU A 450 18.96 -7.79 15.49
N ILE A 451 19.49 -8.77 16.24
CA ILE A 451 20.86 -9.29 16.06
C ILE A 451 21.03 -9.92 14.67
N LEU A 452 20.03 -10.64 14.17
CA LEU A 452 20.06 -11.23 12.84
C LEU A 452 20.07 -10.16 11.75
N ALA A 453 19.18 -9.18 11.84
CA ALA A 453 19.14 -8.06 10.91
C ALA A 453 20.46 -7.29 10.93
N PHE A 454 21.06 -7.08 12.11
CA PHE A 454 22.31 -6.35 12.26
C PHE A 454 23.51 -7.10 11.67
N ASP A 455 23.62 -8.42 11.89
CA ASP A 455 24.64 -9.27 11.25
C ASP A 455 24.51 -9.25 9.71
N GLN A 456 23.29 -9.35 9.19
CA GLN A 456 23.03 -9.29 7.75
C GLN A 456 23.36 -7.93 7.14
N LEU A 457 23.10 -6.85 7.87
CA LEU A 457 23.39 -5.49 7.43
C LEU A 457 24.91 -5.21 7.42
N LEU A 458 25.62 -5.65 8.46
CA LEU A 458 27.02 -5.32 8.69
C LEU A 458 27.99 -6.45 8.30
N VAL A 459 27.89 -7.62 8.89
CA VAL A 459 28.90 -8.69 8.75
C VAL A 459 28.82 -9.35 7.37
N GLU A 460 27.61 -9.64 6.88
CA GLU A 460 27.40 -10.27 5.58
C GLU A 460 27.76 -9.37 4.38
N GLY A 461 27.97 -8.07 4.63
CA GLY A 461 28.45 -7.13 3.61
C GLY A 461 29.90 -7.37 3.19
N PHE A 462 30.73 -7.96 4.06
CA PHE A 462 32.14 -8.22 3.79
C PHE A 462 32.35 -9.41 2.84
N LEU A 463 32.96 -9.15 1.68
CA LEU A 463 33.20 -10.15 0.65
C LEU A 463 34.52 -10.90 0.86
N GLN A 464 34.45 -12.22 0.96
CA GLN A 464 35.62 -13.05 1.26
C GLN A 464 36.72 -12.98 0.19
N LYS A 465 36.38 -13.17 -1.10
CA LYS A 465 37.39 -13.26 -2.17
C LYS A 465 38.24 -11.98 -2.29
N PRO A 466 37.65 -10.77 -2.35
CA PRO A 466 38.42 -9.53 -2.44
C PRO A 466 39.21 -9.25 -1.16
N LEU A 467 38.67 -9.55 0.01
CA LEU A 467 39.40 -9.42 1.27
C LEU A 467 40.63 -10.34 1.33
N ARG A 468 40.55 -11.58 0.83
CA ARG A 468 41.72 -12.45 0.73
C ARG A 468 42.78 -11.90 -0.20
N ALA A 469 42.37 -11.34 -1.33
CA ALA A 469 43.31 -10.72 -2.27
C ALA A 469 44.04 -9.53 -1.61
N ALA A 470 43.30 -8.65 -0.90
CA ALA A 470 43.87 -7.56 -0.14
C ALA A 470 44.83 -8.04 0.96
N ALA A 471 44.44 -9.05 1.74
CA ALA A 471 45.25 -9.59 2.82
C ALA A 471 46.56 -10.22 2.31
N LYS A 472 46.52 -10.93 1.18
CA LYS A 472 47.73 -11.51 0.54
C LYS A 472 48.68 -10.43 0.01
N LEU A 473 48.16 -9.32 -0.53
CA LEU A 473 48.98 -8.18 -0.97
C LEU A 473 49.72 -7.52 0.20
N GLU A 474 49.08 -7.45 1.36
CA GLU A 474 49.64 -6.90 2.61
C GLU A 474 50.54 -7.91 3.37
N GLY A 475 50.76 -9.11 2.82
CA GLY A 475 51.66 -10.12 3.40
C GLY A 475 51.06 -10.96 4.54
N ALA A 476 49.74 -10.94 4.74
CA ALA A 476 49.08 -11.78 5.74
C ALA A 476 49.08 -13.26 5.34
N SER A 477 49.31 -14.15 6.31
CA SER A 477 49.17 -15.60 6.13
C SER A 477 47.70 -16.00 6.27
N ILE A 478 47.07 -16.46 5.18
CA ILE A 478 45.62 -16.72 5.14
C ILE A 478 45.34 -18.19 4.80
N ASP A 479 44.49 -18.85 5.60
CA ASP A 479 43.95 -20.18 5.33
C ASP A 479 42.71 -20.11 4.43
N ASP A 480 42.58 -21.06 3.50
CA ASP A 480 41.46 -21.09 2.57
C ASP A 480 40.10 -21.41 3.20
N LYS A 481 40.06 -21.89 4.45
CA LYS A 481 38.83 -22.18 5.20
C LYS A 481 38.33 -21.00 6.02
N TRP A 482 39.09 -19.91 6.13
CA TRP A 482 38.72 -18.78 6.97
C TRP A 482 37.58 -17.94 6.37
N GLY A 483 36.61 -17.61 7.22
CA GLY A 483 35.54 -16.66 6.90
C GLY A 483 36.03 -15.21 6.85
N SER A 484 35.17 -14.30 6.38
CA SER A 484 35.48 -12.87 6.16
C SER A 484 36.05 -12.19 7.41
N LEU A 485 35.45 -12.41 8.58
CA LEU A 485 35.91 -11.79 9.85
C LEU A 485 37.31 -12.22 10.26
N LYS A 486 37.68 -13.49 10.06
CA LYS A 486 39.03 -13.96 10.39
C LYS A 486 40.05 -13.41 9.40
N ILE A 487 39.69 -13.29 8.12
CA ILE A 487 40.54 -12.64 7.12
C ILE A 487 40.75 -11.16 7.45
N LEU A 488 39.70 -10.44 7.86
CA LEU A 488 39.80 -9.05 8.31
C LEU A 488 40.73 -8.89 9.52
N GLN A 489 40.62 -9.79 10.50
CA GLN A 489 41.53 -9.78 11.65
C GLN A 489 42.99 -9.94 11.21
N GLU A 490 43.29 -10.89 10.33
CA GLU A 490 44.66 -11.15 9.90
C GLU A 490 45.22 -10.05 9.01
N LEU A 491 44.36 -9.40 8.20
CA LEU A 491 44.70 -8.17 7.48
C LEU A 491 45.00 -7.03 8.45
N ALA A 492 44.22 -6.85 9.51
CA ALA A 492 44.50 -5.83 10.52
C ALA A 492 45.79 -6.15 11.29
N ALA A 493 46.07 -7.42 11.57
CA ALA A 493 47.25 -7.86 12.30
C ALA A 493 48.58 -7.48 11.62
N THR A 494 48.61 -7.33 10.30
CA THR A 494 49.80 -6.84 9.58
C THR A 494 50.12 -5.37 9.89
N LYS A 495 49.14 -4.60 10.39
CA LYS A 495 49.25 -3.16 10.66
C LYS A 495 49.36 -2.83 12.14
N ILE A 496 48.62 -3.54 13.00
CA ILE A 496 48.51 -3.24 14.45
C ILE A 496 48.92 -4.41 15.37
N GLY A 497 49.39 -5.53 14.80
CA GLY A 497 49.74 -6.71 15.58
C GLY A 497 48.56 -7.60 15.93
N ALA A 498 48.85 -8.86 16.30
CA ALA A 498 47.86 -9.92 16.40
C ALA A 498 46.84 -9.72 17.54
N ASP A 499 47.30 -9.26 18.71
CA ASP A 499 46.46 -9.09 19.90
C ASP A 499 45.49 -7.91 19.73
N GLU A 500 45.98 -6.76 19.23
CA GLU A 500 45.13 -5.59 18.96
C GLU A 500 44.13 -5.88 17.84
N ALA A 501 44.55 -6.57 16.77
CA ALA A 501 43.64 -7.01 15.71
C ALA A 501 42.58 -7.99 16.22
N ALA A 502 42.94 -8.88 17.16
CA ALA A 502 41.98 -9.79 17.78
C ALA A 502 40.93 -9.02 18.60
N ALA A 503 41.34 -8.00 19.36
CA ALA A 503 40.43 -7.14 20.11
C ALA A 503 39.55 -6.29 19.16
N LEU A 504 40.11 -5.79 18.07
CA LEU A 504 39.41 -5.02 17.05
C LEU A 504 38.30 -5.82 16.37
N ALA A 505 38.57 -7.08 16.02
CA ALA A 505 37.60 -7.96 15.36
C ALA A 505 36.54 -8.54 16.32
N GLU A 506 36.75 -8.44 17.63
CA GLU A 506 35.92 -9.13 18.63
C GLU A 506 34.44 -8.70 18.62
N PRO A 507 34.07 -7.40 18.53
CA PRO A 507 32.66 -7.00 18.45
C PRO A 507 31.94 -7.60 17.24
N LEU A 508 32.58 -7.62 16.07
CA LEU A 508 32.02 -8.21 14.85
C LEU A 508 31.87 -9.74 14.98
N ARG A 509 32.85 -10.41 15.59
CA ARG A 509 32.74 -11.86 15.89
C ARG A 509 31.63 -12.15 16.88
N ARG A 510 31.48 -11.33 17.93
CA ARG A 510 30.42 -11.45 18.94
C ARG A 510 29.05 -11.30 18.28
N LEU A 511 28.87 -10.32 17.41
CA LEU A 511 27.64 -10.14 16.62
C LEU A 511 27.31 -11.41 15.81
N HIS A 512 28.28 -11.90 15.03
CA HIS A 512 28.10 -13.08 14.18
C HIS A 512 27.83 -14.37 14.99
N ALA A 513 28.50 -14.51 16.14
CA ALA A 513 28.28 -15.62 17.05
C ALA A 513 26.88 -15.58 17.67
N LEU A 514 26.43 -14.41 18.16
CA LEU A 514 25.09 -14.24 18.71
C LEU A 514 24.00 -14.56 17.68
N ARG A 515 24.17 -14.14 16.42
CA ARG A 515 23.26 -14.52 15.33
C ARG A 515 23.12 -16.03 15.19
N THR A 516 24.22 -16.75 15.29
CA THR A 516 24.23 -18.23 15.22
C THR A 516 23.59 -18.86 16.46
N ILE A 517 23.83 -18.31 17.65
CA ILE A 517 23.30 -18.79 18.92
C ILE A 517 21.80 -18.52 19.07
N LEU A 518 21.28 -17.43 18.53
CA LEU A 518 19.89 -17.00 18.72
C LEU A 518 18.95 -17.43 17.60
N ARG A 519 19.46 -17.57 16.36
CA ARG A 519 18.65 -17.89 15.17
C ARG A 519 19.15 -19.07 14.35
N GLY A 520 20.32 -19.63 14.69
CA GLY A 520 20.85 -20.85 14.06
C GLY A 520 20.33 -22.13 14.71
N HIS A 521 20.83 -23.28 14.26
CA HIS A 521 20.53 -24.62 14.82
C HIS A 521 21.22 -24.87 16.19
N SER A 522 21.40 -23.83 17.01
CA SER A 522 22.01 -23.92 18.33
C SER A 522 21.08 -24.63 19.32
N SER A 523 21.68 -25.17 20.39
CA SER A 523 20.90 -25.77 21.47
C SER A 523 20.15 -24.69 22.26
N THR A 524 18.93 -24.98 22.72
CA THR A 524 18.14 -24.06 23.56
C THR A 524 18.89 -23.61 24.82
N THR A 525 19.88 -24.39 25.26
CA THR A 525 20.73 -24.10 26.42
C THR A 525 21.67 -22.93 26.16
N ASP A 526 22.28 -22.86 24.97
CA ASP A 526 23.25 -21.81 24.63
C ASP A 526 22.56 -20.43 24.49
N SER A 527 21.38 -20.40 23.88
CA SER A 527 20.58 -19.18 23.75
C SER A 527 20.17 -18.63 25.12
N LYS A 528 19.73 -19.51 26.04
CA LYS A 528 19.39 -19.12 27.42
C LYS A 528 20.59 -18.57 28.18
N LYS A 529 21.77 -19.17 27.99
CA LYS A 529 23.00 -18.68 28.61
C LYS A 529 23.38 -17.29 28.09
N ALA A 530 23.33 -17.09 26.77
CA ALA A 530 23.61 -15.80 26.16
C ALA A 530 22.65 -14.70 26.65
N GLU A 531 21.36 -15.02 26.79
CA GLU A 531 20.35 -14.13 27.39
C GLU A 531 20.68 -13.78 28.85
N GLN A 532 21.00 -14.77 29.68
CA GLN A 532 21.36 -14.56 31.08
C GLN A 532 22.63 -13.70 31.23
N ASP A 533 23.64 -13.97 30.41
CA ASP A 533 24.89 -13.21 30.41
C ASP A 533 24.65 -11.76 29.97
N ALA A 534 23.85 -11.54 28.92
CA ALA A 534 23.47 -10.20 28.47
C ALA A 534 22.76 -9.39 29.57
N ARG A 535 21.77 -9.97 30.24
CA ARG A 535 21.07 -9.29 31.34
C ARG A 535 21.96 -9.06 32.57
N ARG A 536 22.83 -10.02 32.90
CA ARG A 536 23.73 -9.90 34.06
C ARG A 536 24.76 -8.78 33.86
N GLU A 537 25.28 -8.64 32.64
CA GLU A 537 26.35 -7.67 32.33
C GLU A 537 25.80 -6.27 32.01
N PHE A 538 24.68 -6.18 31.28
CA PHE A 538 24.15 -4.90 30.76
C PHE A 538 22.79 -4.50 31.34
N GLY A 539 22.18 -5.33 32.19
CA GLY A 539 20.84 -5.10 32.76
C GLY A 539 19.70 -5.43 31.81
N THR A 540 19.76 -4.96 30.56
CA THR A 540 18.72 -5.23 29.53
C THR A 540 19.33 -5.68 28.21
N LEU A 541 18.52 -6.36 27.38
CA LEU A 541 18.92 -6.77 26.03
C LEU A 541 19.13 -5.55 25.09
N ARG A 542 18.43 -4.43 25.34
CA ARG A 542 18.62 -3.18 24.61
C ARG A 542 20.00 -2.59 24.86
N GLU A 543 20.40 -2.48 26.12
CA GLU A 543 21.73 -1.95 26.47
C GLU A 543 22.86 -2.85 25.97
N GLN A 544 22.67 -4.17 26.03
CA GLN A 544 23.63 -5.10 25.42
C GLN A 544 23.75 -4.87 23.90
N PHE A 545 22.64 -4.67 23.20
CA PHE A 545 22.65 -4.39 21.77
C PHE A 545 23.33 -3.04 21.48
N LYS A 546 23.08 -2.00 22.28
CA LYS A 546 23.72 -0.67 22.15
C LYS A 546 25.23 -0.75 22.36
N ASP A 547 25.69 -1.48 23.37
CA ASP A 547 27.13 -1.72 23.57
C ASP A 547 27.75 -2.50 22.41
N LEU A 548 27.08 -3.54 21.93
CA LEU A 548 27.55 -4.32 20.77
C LEU A 548 27.67 -3.47 19.51
N ALA A 549 26.66 -2.63 19.23
CA ALA A 549 26.71 -1.66 18.14
C ALA A 549 27.86 -0.68 18.33
N ALA A 550 28.06 -0.13 19.54
CA ALA A 550 29.18 0.77 19.83
C ALA A 550 30.54 0.11 19.62
N GLY A 551 30.69 -1.17 20.01
CA GLY A 551 31.89 -1.95 19.75
C GLY A 551 32.13 -2.17 18.25
N CYS A 552 31.08 -2.49 17.49
CA CYS A 552 31.17 -2.65 16.04
C CYS A 552 31.53 -1.33 15.34
N ASP A 553 30.97 -0.20 15.78
CA ASP A 553 31.30 1.11 15.22
C ASP A 553 32.76 1.46 15.45
N ARG A 554 33.25 1.34 16.70
CA ARG A 554 34.68 1.54 17.02
C ARG A 554 35.59 0.65 16.17
N ALA A 555 35.17 -0.58 15.90
CA ALA A 555 35.89 -1.48 15.02
C ALA A 555 35.94 -0.95 13.58
N LEU A 556 34.81 -0.47 13.05
CA LEU A 556 34.73 0.12 11.72
C LEU A 556 35.60 1.38 11.58
N VAL A 557 35.59 2.26 12.58
CA VAL A 557 36.43 3.48 12.60
C VAL A 557 37.90 3.16 12.37
N THR A 558 38.37 2.02 12.86
CA THR A 558 39.77 1.61 12.67
C THR A 558 39.96 0.77 11.40
N LEU A 559 39.01 -0.09 11.04
CA LEU A 559 39.11 -0.99 9.89
C LEU A 559 38.94 -0.28 8.54
N LEU A 560 38.05 0.71 8.44
CA LEU A 560 37.75 1.39 7.19
C LEU A 560 38.99 2.09 6.60
N PRO A 561 39.79 2.86 7.37
CA PRO A 561 41.09 3.39 6.92
C PRO A 561 42.06 2.32 6.44
N MET A 562 42.15 1.21 7.16
CA MET A 562 43.03 0.10 6.79
C MET A 562 42.65 -0.53 5.44
N LEU A 563 41.37 -0.43 5.04
CA LEU A 563 40.81 -0.95 3.80
C LEU A 563 40.71 0.12 2.68
N GLY A 564 41.33 1.29 2.88
CA GLY A 564 41.44 2.35 1.88
C GLY A 564 40.30 3.36 1.86
N ILE A 565 39.50 3.44 2.92
CA ILE A 565 38.47 4.47 3.10
C ILE A 565 39.05 5.65 3.90
N PRO A 566 38.86 6.92 3.49
CA PRO A 566 39.47 8.05 4.22
C PRO A 566 38.96 8.17 5.67
N GLU A 567 39.86 8.54 6.60
CA GLU A 567 39.56 8.71 8.04
C GLU A 567 38.44 9.71 8.33
N THR A 568 38.21 10.70 7.46
CA THR A 568 37.12 11.67 7.62
C THR A 568 35.72 11.04 7.55
N PHE A 569 35.63 9.78 7.13
CA PHE A 569 34.40 9.01 7.00
C PHE A 569 34.42 7.72 7.83
N ALA A 570 35.50 7.53 8.59
CA ALA A 570 35.73 6.37 9.42
C ALA A 570 35.03 6.50 10.76
#